data_AF-A0A418RU51-F1
#
_entry.id   AF-A0A418RU51-F1
#
_cell.length_a   1.000
_cell.length_b   1.000
_cell.length_c   1.000
_cell.angle_alpha   90.00
_cell.angle_beta   90.00
_cell.angle_gamma   90.00
#
_symmetry.space_group_name_H-M   'P 1'
#
loop_
_entity.id
_entity.type
_entity.pdbx_description
1 polymer ?
#
loop_
_entity_poly.entity_id
_entity_poly.type
_entity_poly.pdbx_seq_one_letter_code
_entity_poly.pdbx_strand_id
1 'polypeptide(L)' 'GHPASYTVQAGDSLWSIAQRMDPSGDPRPIVSQLASELGTYSVIPGEQITLP' A
#
# COMPACT_ATOMS: atom_id res chain seq x y z
N GLY A 1 11.25 11.30 8.20
CA GLY A 1 11.07 11.59 6.77
C GLY A 1 9.60 11.86 6.54
N HIS A 2 9.21 12.63 5.54
CA HIS A 2 7.80 12.92 5.30
C HIS A 2 7.08 11.66 4.81
N PRO A 3 5.81 11.46 5.18
CA PRO A 3 5.04 10.33 4.67
C PRO A 3 5.00 10.40 3.15
N ALA A 4 5.32 9.28 2.48
CA ALA A 4 5.26 9.21 1.03
C ALA A 4 3.80 8.97 0.62
N SER A 5 3.21 9.85 -0.18
CA SER A 5 1.88 9.61 -0.75
C SER A 5 2.00 8.81 -2.04
N TYR A 6 1.25 7.70 -2.14
CA TYR A 6 1.18 6.88 -3.33
C TYR A 6 -0.23 6.94 -3.92
N THR A 7 -0.32 7.17 -5.24
CA THR A 7 -1.59 7.07 -5.96
C THR A 7 -1.73 5.67 -6.52
N VAL A 8 -2.76 4.96 -6.08
CA VAL A 8 -3.08 3.60 -6.51
C VAL A 8 -3.35 3.60 -8.01
N GLN A 9 -2.69 2.73 -8.76
CA GLN A 9 -2.91 2.60 -10.19
C GLN A 9 -3.91 1.48 -10.50
N ALA A 10 -4.46 1.49 -11.72
CA ALA A 10 -5.35 0.43 -12.18
C ALA A 10 -4.60 -0.92 -12.19
N GLY A 11 -5.09 -1.89 -11.41
CA GLY A 11 -4.46 -3.19 -11.23
C GLY A 11 -3.51 -3.30 -10.04
N ASP A 12 -3.28 -2.20 -9.31
CA ASP A 12 -2.59 -2.28 -8.02
C ASP A 12 -3.50 -2.93 -6.96
N SER A 13 -2.86 -3.69 -6.09
CA SER A 13 -3.45 -4.20 -4.85
C SER A 13 -2.53 -3.80 -3.70
N LEU A 14 -3.01 -3.85 -2.45
CA LEU A 14 -2.14 -3.63 -1.29
C LEU A 14 -0.90 -4.52 -1.33
N TRP A 15 -1.05 -5.76 -1.81
CA TRP A 15 0.04 -6.71 -1.98
C TRP A 15 1.06 -6.26 -3.03
N SER A 16 0.60 -5.77 -4.17
CA SER A 16 1.48 -5.24 -5.24
C SER A 16 2.25 -4.00 -4.74
N ILE A 17 1.58 -3.12 -3.99
CA ILE A 17 2.16 -1.90 -3.43
C ILE A 17 3.20 -2.26 -2.37
N ALA A 18 2.85 -3.17 -1.45
CA ALA A 18 3.78 -3.65 -0.42
C ALA A 18 5.04 -4.29 -1.02
N GLN A 19 4.91 -5.11 -2.06
CA GLN A 19 6.06 -5.66 -2.78
C GLN A 19 6.90 -4.59 -3.48
N ARG A 20 6.31 -3.45 -3.90
CA ARG A 20 7.11 -2.34 -4.44
C ARG A 20 7.86 -1.58 -3.35
N MET A 21 7.27 -1.46 -2.16
CA MET A 21 7.92 -0.82 -1.02
C MET A 21 9.09 -1.66 -0.49
N ASP A 22 8.89 -2.96 -0.37
CA ASP A 22 9.92 -3.90 0.04
C ASP A 22 9.93 -5.13 -0.90
N PRO A 23 10.69 -5.06 -2.01
CA PRO A 23 10.76 -6.17 -2.97
C PRO A 23 11.57 -7.37 -2.48
N SER A 24 12.33 -7.23 -1.39
CA SER A 24 13.17 -8.31 -0.83
C SER A 24 12.63 -8.85 0.50
N GLY A 25 11.74 -8.11 1.15
CA GLY A 25 11.10 -8.47 2.40
C GLY A 25 9.73 -9.10 2.22
N ASP A 26 9.08 -9.33 3.37
CA ASP A 26 7.75 -9.92 3.40
C ASP A 26 6.70 -8.80 3.26
N PRO A 27 5.82 -8.87 2.24
CA PRO A 27 4.78 -7.85 2.06
C PRO A 27 3.66 -7.95 3.09
N ARG A 28 3.47 -9.09 3.78
CA ARG A 28 2.37 -9.30 4.75
C ARG A 28 2.30 -8.22 5.84
N PRO A 29 3.39 -7.87 6.56
CA PRO A 29 3.35 -6.80 7.55
C PRO A 29 2.94 -5.45 6.94
N ILE A 30 3.50 -5.08 5.78
CA ILE A 30 3.18 -3.82 5.10
C ILE A 30 1.72 -3.80 4.65
N VAL A 31 1.21 -4.88 4.04
CA VAL A 31 -0.20 -5.02 3.66
C VAL A 31 -1.11 -4.88 4.87
N SER A 32 -0.78 -5.55 5.97
CA SER A 32 -1.58 -5.50 7.19
C SER A 32 -1.63 -4.09 7.78
N GLN A 33 -0.51 -3.37 7.73
CA GLN A 33 -0.43 -2.00 8.21
C GLN A 33 -1.23 -1.05 7.32
N LEU A 34 -1.06 -1.11 6.00
CA LEU A 34 -1.85 -0.33 5.05
C LEU A 34 -3.35 -0.61 5.20
N ALA A 35 -3.74 -1.88 5.34
CA ALA A 35 -5.15 -2.23 5.52
C ALA A 35 -5.73 -1.69 6.84
N SER A 36 -4.91 -1.67 7.91
CA SER A 36 -5.31 -1.10 9.19
C SER A 36 -5.47 0.42 9.12
N GLU A 37 -4.59 1.12 8.38
CA GLU A 37 -4.64 2.57 8.21
C GLU A 37 -5.80 3.00 7.30
N LEU A 38 -6.05 2.25 6.22
CA LEU A 38 -7.12 2.52 5.27
C LEU A 38 -8.48 2.01 5.77
N GLY A 39 -8.49 1.10 6.75
CA GLY A 39 -9.69 0.40 7.21
C GLY A 39 -10.27 -0.59 6.19
N THR A 40 -9.53 -0.90 5.13
CA THR A 40 -9.95 -1.77 4.03
C THR A 40 -8.75 -2.52 3.45
N TYR A 41 -8.98 -3.74 2.98
CA TYR A 41 -8.00 -4.51 2.23
C TYR A 41 -8.05 -4.26 0.71
N SER A 42 -9.08 -3.55 0.25
CA SER A 42 -9.28 -3.21 -1.15
C SER A 42 -8.97 -1.75 -1.38
N VAL A 43 -8.08 -1.50 -2.35
CA VAL A 43 -7.75 -0.16 -2.83
C VAL A 43 -8.39 0.08 -4.19
N ILE A 44 -8.79 1.32 -4.46
CA ILE A 44 -9.35 1.71 -5.76
C ILE A 44 -8.35 2.54 -6.56
N PRO A 45 -8.26 2.34 -7.88
CA PRO A 45 -7.41 3.16 -8.74
C PRO A 45 -7.75 4.65 -8.63
N GLY A 46 -6.72 5.49 -8.47
CA GLY A 46 -6.86 6.92 -8.23
C GLY A 46 -6.96 7.32 -6.75
N GLU A 47 -7.05 6.36 -5.84
CA GLU A 47 -6.98 6.62 -4.41
C GLU A 47 -5.57 7.04 -4.00
N GLN A 48 -5.47 8.05 -3.15
CA GLN A 48 -4.21 8.46 -2.55
C GLN A 48 -4.07 7.82 -1.18
N ILE A 49 -3.10 6.92 -1.06
CA ILE A 49 -2.76 6.27 0.19
C ILE A 49 -1.49 6.90 0.76
N THR A 50 -1.44 6.99 2.07
CA THR A 50 -0.24 7.43 2.79
C THR A 50 0.58 6.19 3.09
N LEU A 51 1.81 6.12 2.58
CA LEU A 51 2.74 5.06 2.91
C LEU A 51 3.48 5.42 4.22
N PRO A 52 3.66 4.44 5.13
CA PRO A 52 4.42 4.63 6.37
C PRO A 52 5.91 4.92 6.14
#